data_AF-A0AAX3RM96-F1
#
_entry.id   AF-A0AAX3RM96-F1
#
_cell.length_a   1.000
_cell.length_b   1.000
_cell.length_c   1.000
_cell.angle_alpha   90.00
_cell.angle_beta   90.00
_cell.angle_gamma   90.00
#
_symmetry.space_group_name_H-M   'P 1'
#
loop_
_entity.id
_entity.type
_entity.pdbx_description
1 polymer ?
#
loop_
_entity_poly.entity_id
_entity_poly.type
_entity_poly.pdbx_seq_one_letter_code
_entity_poly.pdbx_strand_id
1 'polypeptide(L)' 'MQQLMIRKIWSDTPALTPQQEAQILDLYERPAANFGRCGRAYQIGINSMLQYFGYRIEVETEAMNDD' A
#
# COMPACT_ATOMS: atom_id res chain seq x y z
N MET A 1 -1.97 11.19 -10.94
CA MET A 1 -1.56 10.73 -9.59
C MET A 1 -1.47 9.22 -9.66
N GLN A 2 -0.39 8.62 -9.14
CA GLN A 2 -0.32 7.17 -9.06
C GLN A 2 -1.37 6.71 -8.04
N GLN A 3 -2.31 5.85 -8.46
CA GLN A 3 -3.32 5.30 -7.56
C GLN A 3 -2.70 4.17 -6.75
N LEU A 4 -2.85 4.18 -5.43
CA LEU A 4 -2.35 3.11 -4.56
C LEU A 4 -3.46 2.11 -4.27
N MET A 5 -3.11 0.83 -4.22
CA MET A 5 -4.00 -0.24 -3.79
C MET A 5 -3.30 -1.18 -2.81
N ILE A 6 -4.11 -1.86 -1.99
CA ILE A 6 -3.64 -2.93 -1.11
C ILE A 6 -4.02 -4.28 -1.73
N ARG A 7 -3.02 -5.08 -2.07
CA ARG A 7 -3.23 -6.45 -2.56
C ARG A 7 -3.04 -7.46 -1.45
N LYS A 8 -3.80 -8.55 -1.51
CA LYS A 8 -3.56 -9.75 -0.70
C LYS A 8 -2.48 -10.60 -1.34
N ILE A 9 -1.55 -11.10 -0.53
CA ILE A 9 -0.43 -11.96 -0.95
C ILE A 9 -0.79 -13.44 -0.76
N TRP A 10 -1.50 -13.78 0.32
CA TRP A 10 -1.92 -15.14 0.62
C TRP A 10 -3.43 -15.32 0.42
N SER A 11 -3.84 -16.53 0.03
CA SER A 11 -5.23 -16.84 -0.29
C SER A 11 -6.15 -16.82 0.94
N ASP A 12 -5.59 -17.13 2.11
CA ASP A 12 -6.27 -17.18 3.41
C ASP A 12 -6.27 -15.82 4.15
N THR A 13 -5.57 -14.82 3.63
CA THR A 13 -5.59 -13.48 4.19
C THR A 13 -7.01 -12.90 4.12
N PRO A 14 -7.57 -12.39 5.23
CA PRO A 14 -8.92 -11.84 5.24
C PRO A 14 -9.03 -10.63 4.31
N ALA A 15 -10.24 -10.34 3.83
CA ALA A 15 -10.48 -9.12 3.09
C ALA A 15 -10.48 -7.93 4.04
N LEU A 16 -9.86 -6.82 3.64
CA LEU A 16 -9.99 -5.55 4.34
C LEU A 16 -11.35 -4.94 4.00
N THR A 17 -11.94 -4.25 4.97
CA THR A 17 -13.08 -3.38 4.68
C THR A 17 -12.60 -2.13 3.95
N PRO A 18 -13.46 -1.45 3.16
CA PRO A 18 -13.09 -0.20 2.50
C PRO A 18 -12.55 0.86 3.47
N GLN A 19 -13.07 0.89 4.71
CA GLN A 19 -12.58 1.79 5.74
C GLN A 19 -11.15 1.44 6.19
N GLN A 20 -10.84 0.16 6.37
CA GLN A 20 -9.49 -0.28 6.74
C GLN A 20 -8.50 0.02 5.62
N GLU A 21 -8.87 -0.21 4.36
CA GLU A 21 -8.02 0.12 3.22
C GLU A 21 -7.70 1.62 3.18
N ALA A 22 -8.72 2.47 3.28
CA ALA A 22 -8.55 3.92 3.28
C ALA A 22 -7.64 4.39 4.44
N GLN A 23 -7.79 3.82 5.63
CA GLN A 23 -6.94 4.16 6.78
C GLN A 23 -5.48 3.75 6.60
N ILE A 24 -5.23 2.56 6.03
CA ILE A 24 -3.88 2.07 5.76
C ILE A 24 -3.20 2.93 4.69
N LEU A 25 -3.93 3.30 3.63
CA LEU A 25 -3.41 4.17 2.57
C LEU A 25 -3.09 5.58 3.09
N ASP A 26 -3.96 6.18 3.90
CA ASP A 26 -3.69 7.48 4.54
C ASP A 26 -2.40 7.42 5.40
N LEU A 27 -2.26 6.37 6.20
CA LEU A 27 -1.05 6.15 7.01
C LEU A 27 0.21 6.01 6.14
N TYR A 28 0.11 5.34 4.99
CA TYR A 28 1.22 5.13 4.08
C TYR A 28 1.67 6.42 3.36
N GLU A 29 0.73 7.27 2.95
CA GLU A 29 1.02 8.49 2.18
C GLU A 29 1.41 9.67 3.06
N ARG A 30 0.78 9.82 4.24
CA ARG A 30 0.91 11.01 5.07
C ARG A 30 2.37 11.32 5.47
N PRO A 31 3.23 10.35 5.80
CA PRO A 31 4.63 10.65 6.14
C PRO A 31 5.50 10.92 4.92
N ALA A 32 5.17 10.35 3.75
CA ALA A 32 5.83 10.65 2.49
C ALA A 32 5.64 12.13 2.11
N ALA A 33 4.42 12.64 2.29
CA ALA A 33 4.10 14.05 2.03
C ALA A 33 4.83 15.03 2.97
N ASN A 34 5.14 14.62 4.20
CA ASN A 34 5.65 15.54 5.24
C ASN A 34 7.17 15.46 5.48
N PHE A 35 7.81 14.32 5.21
CA PHE A 35 9.19 14.06 5.67
C PHE A 35 10.20 13.74 4.55
N GLY A 36 9.84 13.95 3.28
CA GLY A 36 10.74 13.78 2.13
C GLY A 36 11.41 12.40 2.10
N ARG A 37 12.76 12.35 2.15
CA ARG A 37 13.52 11.07 2.13
C ARG A 37 13.18 10.14 3.29
N CYS A 38 12.89 10.67 4.48
CA CYS A 38 12.47 9.87 5.63
C CYS A 38 11.08 9.27 5.43
N GLY A 39 10.23 9.93 4.65
CA GLY A 39 8.92 9.43 4.25
C GLY A 39 9.00 8.14 3.40
N ARG A 40 10.02 8.02 2.55
CA ARG A 40 10.27 6.77 1.79
C ARG A 40 10.68 5.60 2.69
N ALA A 41 11.51 5.85 3.69
CA ALA A 41 11.89 4.81 4.67
C ALA A 41 10.67 4.37 5.49
N TYR A 42 9.78 5.30 5.85
CA TYR A 42 8.52 5.00 6.51
C TYR A 42 7.62 4.09 5.65
N GLN A 43 7.43 4.44 4.37
CA GLN A 43 6.66 3.63 3.43
C GLN A 43 7.21 2.21 3.30
N ILE A 44 8.54 2.05 3.26
CA ILE A 44 9.18 0.72 3.27
C ILE A 44 8.83 -0.04 4.56
N GLY A 45 8.92 0.62 5.72
CA GLY A 45 8.57 0.02 7.01
C GLY A 45 7.12 -0.49 7.08
N ILE A 46 6.17 0.34 6.63
CA ILE A 46 4.74 -0.05 6.56
C ILE A 46 4.55 -1.23 5.62
N ASN A 47 5.14 -1.21 4.42
CA ASN A 47 4.99 -2.30 3.47
C ASN A 47 5.65 -3.61 3.93
N SER A 48 6.75 -3.53 4.68
CA SER A 48 7.36 -4.70 5.33
C SER A 48 6.44 -5.28 6.40
N MET A 49 5.83 -4.43 7.24
CA MET A 49 4.87 -4.87 8.26
C MET A 49 3.61 -5.49 7.64
N LEU A 50 3.04 -4.88 6.61
CA LEU A 50 1.86 -5.41 5.92
C LEU A 50 2.13 -6.77 5.26
N GLN A 51 3.34 -6.99 4.73
CA GLN A 51 3.72 -8.29 4.17
C GLN A 51 3.65 -9.41 5.21
N TYR A 52 4.01 -9.14 6.48
CA TYR A 52 3.83 -10.11 7.56
C TYR A 52 2.37 -10.47 7.83
N PHE A 53 1.44 -9.55 7.52
CA PHE A 53 0.00 -9.77 7.63
C PHE A 53 -0.66 -10.26 6.32
N GLY A 54 0.13 -10.50 5.28
CA GLY A 54 -0.37 -11.01 4.00
C GLY A 54 -0.87 -9.94 3.04
N TYR A 55 -0.48 -8.67 3.24
CA TYR A 55 -0.87 -7.56 2.39
C TYR A 55 0.33 -6.84 1.79
N ARG A 56 0.14 -6.19 0.64
CA ARG A 56 1.15 -5.33 0.03
C ARG A 56 0.51 -4.10 -0.59
N ILE A 57 1.05 -2.91 -0.29
CA ILE A 57 0.69 -1.68 -0.98
C ILE A 57 1.49 -1.61 -2.27
N GLU A 58 0.79 -1.47 -3.38
CA GLU A 58 1.35 -1.34 -4.72
C GLU A 58 0.75 -0.14 -5.43
N VAL A 59 1.50 0.42 -6.37
CA VAL A 59 0.95 1.38 -7.32
C VAL A 59 0.11 0.59 -8.31
N GLU A 60 -1.13 1.01 -8.47
CA GLU A 60 -1.96 0.65 -9.61
C GLU A 60 -1.32 1.27 -10.85
N THR A 61 -0.37 0.52 -11.44
CA THR A 61 -0.08 0.67 -12.85
C THR A 61 -1.38 0.29 -13.55
N GLU A 62 -1.99 1.24 -14.27
CA GLU A 62 -2.88 0.89 -15.38
C GLU A 62 -2.15 -0.24 -16.11
N ALA A 63 -2.78 -1.41 -16.18
CA ALA A 63 -2.29 -2.46 -17.05
C ALA A 63 -2.18 -1.79 -18.43
N MET A 64 -0.96 -1.48 -18.87
CA MET A 64 -0.68 -1.46 -20.30
C MET A 64 -0.99 -2.89 -20.74
N ASN A 65 -2.25 -3.10 -21.11
CA ASN A 65 -2.62 -4.11 -22.07
C ASN A 65 -1.87 -3.68 -23.33
N ASP A 66 -0.66 -4.20 -23.49
CA ASP A 66 -0.02 -4.28 -24.79
C ASP A 66 -0.90 -5.27 -25.60
N ASP A 67 -1.84 -4.70 -26.37
CA ASP A 67 -2.47 -5.36 -27.52
C ASP A 67 -1.43 -5.62 -28.62
#